data_AF-W4LY98-F1
#
_entry.id   AF-W4LY98-F1
#
_cell.length_a   1.000
_cell.length_b   1.000
_cell.length_c   1.000
_cell.angle_alpha   90.00
_cell.angle_beta   90.00
_cell.angle_gamma   90.00
#
_symmetry.space_group_name_H-M   'P 1'
#
loop_
_entity.id
_entity.type
_entity.pdbx_description
1 polymer ?
#
loop_
_entity_poly.entity_id
_entity_poly.type
_entity_poly.pdbx_seq_one_letter_code
_entity_poly.pdbx_strand_id
1 'polypeptide(L)'
;MGIQIEIDLQAISKDSQGLSRKSWALGTIHYGEHETGQLLYIKSSLCGNENPYIQSYKMNHATFPHESTSNQFFDETQFEVYRALGYSIVNRLMREEPEIVKSLWPDLREQSQ
;
A
#
# COMPACT_ATOMS: atom_id res chain seq x y z
N MET A 1 -26.74 -10.44 10.58
CA MET A 1 -25.40 -10.82 11.07
C MET A 1 -24.42 -9.88 10.39
N GLY A 2 -23.54 -9.22 11.15
CA GLY A 2 -22.56 -8.27 10.61
C GLY A 2 -21.21 -8.94 10.37
N ILE A 3 -20.47 -8.48 9.37
CA ILE A 3 -19.07 -8.87 9.14
C ILE A 3 -18.20 -7.99 10.03
N GLN A 4 -17.33 -8.58 10.83
CA GLN A 4 -16.36 -7.86 11.66
C GLN A 4 -15.01 -7.86 10.96
N ILE A 5 -14.34 -6.70 10.94
CA ILE A 5 -13.00 -6.55 10.35
C ILE A 5 -12.07 -6.02 11.44
N GLU A 6 -11.01 -6.77 11.71
CA GLU A 6 -9.96 -6.39 12.64
C GLU A 6 -8.72 -6.03 11.86
N ILE A 7 -8.31 -4.76 11.89
CA ILE A 7 -7.12 -4.28 11.19
C ILE A 7 -6.46 -3.14 11.96
N ASP A 8 -5.13 -3.21 12.12
CA ASP A 8 -4.35 -2.13 12.72
C ASP A 8 -3.84 -1.18 11.62
N LEU A 9 -4.36 0.05 11.61
CA LEU A 9 -4.01 1.10 10.66
C LEU A 9 -3.01 2.12 11.23
N GLN A 10 -2.53 1.94 12.47
CA GLN A 10 -1.62 2.91 13.10
C GLN A 10 -0.32 3.08 12.30
N ALA A 11 0.21 1.98 11.74
CA ALA A 11 1.43 2.04 10.93
C ALA A 11 1.26 2.79 9.59
N ILE A 12 0.03 2.88 9.08
CA ILE A 12 -0.31 3.59 7.84
C ILE A 12 -0.69 5.06 8.09
N SER A 13 -1.06 5.39 9.32
CA SER A 13 -1.45 6.74 9.69
C SER A 13 -0.29 7.71 9.48
N LYS A 14 -0.61 8.89 8.94
CA LYS A 14 0.40 9.92 8.67
C LYS A 14 0.86 10.54 9.97
N ASP A 15 2.16 10.77 10.10
CA ASP A 15 2.73 11.60 11.14
C ASP A 15 2.53 13.09 10.84
N SER A 16 3.06 13.95 11.73
CA SER A 16 3.01 15.41 11.60
C SER A 16 3.73 15.95 10.36
N GLN A 17 4.56 15.14 9.68
CA GLN A 17 5.27 15.48 8.45
C GLN A 17 4.56 14.92 7.20
N GLY A 18 3.44 14.22 7.38
CA GLY A 18 2.68 13.61 6.28
C GLY A 18 3.26 12.28 5.81
N LEU A 19 4.21 11.70 6.55
CA LEU A 19 4.83 10.41 6.27
C LEU A 19 4.14 9.27 7.03
N SER A 20 4.07 8.10 6.41
CA SER A 20 3.55 6.87 7.02
C SER A 20 4.72 5.95 7.39
N ARG A 21 4.60 5.14 8.45
CA ARG A 21 5.65 4.17 8.81
C ARG A 21 5.68 2.97 7.89
N LYS A 22 4.49 2.54 7.43
CA LYS A 22 4.27 1.50 6.44
C LYS A 22 3.19 1.95 5.45
N SER A 23 3.20 1.34 4.27
CA SER A 23 2.20 1.57 3.22
C SER A 23 1.17 0.45 3.12
N TRP A 24 1.18 -0.51 4.04
CA TRP A 24 0.25 -1.63 4.09
C TRP A 24 -0.08 -2.06 5.52
N ALA A 25 -1.19 -2.76 5.67
CA ALA A 25 -1.65 -3.40 6.90
C ALA A 25 -2.39 -4.70 6.54
N LEU A 26 -2.20 -5.72 7.36
CA LEU A 26 -2.94 -6.97 7.27
C LEU A 26 -4.01 -6.98 8.35
N GLY A 27 -5.24 -7.32 7.97
CA GLY A 27 -6.35 -7.52 8.88
C GLY A 27 -7.00 -8.88 8.69
N THR A 28 -7.88 -9.22 9.63
CA THR A 28 -8.70 -10.42 9.62
C THR A 28 -10.16 -10.02 9.43
N ILE A 29 -10.84 -10.70 8.51
CA ILE A 29 -12.29 -10.58 8.31
C ILE A 29 -12.95 -11.76 9.01
N HIS A 30 -13.96 -11.51 9.83
CA HIS A 30 -14.76 -12.54 10.51
C HIS A 30 -16.14 -12.60 9.85
N TYR A 31 -16.41 -13.71 9.14
CA TYR A 31 -17.68 -13.96 8.45
C TYR A 31 -18.72 -14.68 9.33
N GLY A 32 -18.31 -15.18 10.50
CA GLY A 32 -19.14 -15.90 11.47
C GLY A 32 -18.27 -16.63 12.48
N GLU A 33 -18.85 -17.52 13.29
CA GLU A 33 -18.11 -18.21 14.38
C GLU A 33 -16.95 -19.10 13.90
N HIS A 34 -16.95 -19.54 12.64
CA HIS A 34 -15.97 -20.52 12.15
C HIS A 34 -15.32 -20.15 10.81
N GLU A 35 -15.56 -18.95 10.29
CA GLU A 35 -15.04 -18.53 8.99
C GLU A 35 -14.31 -17.19 9.09
N THR A 36 -13.03 -17.21 8.74
CA THR A 36 -12.15 -16.04 8.72
C THR A 36 -11.49 -15.85 7.36
N GLY A 37 -11.40 -14.62 6.89
CA GLY A 37 -10.61 -14.21 5.73
C GLY A 37 -9.47 -13.28 6.11
N GLN A 38 -8.57 -13.03 5.18
CA GLN A 38 -7.50 -12.04 5.33
C GLN A 38 -7.79 -10.81 4.46
N LEU A 39 -7.51 -9.62 4.99
CA LEU A 39 -7.61 -8.35 4.29
C LEU A 39 -6.23 -7.69 4.23
N LEU A 40 -5.60 -7.69 3.06
CA LEU A 40 -4.40 -6.88 2.83
C LEU A 40 -4.81 -5.49 2.33
N TYR A 41 -4.69 -4.50 3.19
CA TYR A 41 -4.91 -3.10 2.84
C TYR A 41 -3.58 -2.46 2.42
N ILE A 42 -3.52 -1.94 1.19
CA ILE A 42 -2.36 -1.21 0.66
C ILE A 42 -2.81 0.23 0.39
N LYS A 43 -2.02 1.20 0.85
CA LYS A 43 -2.29 2.62 0.69
C LYS A 43 -1.09 3.33 0.07
N SER A 44 -1.34 4.06 -1.02
CA SER A 44 -0.39 5.04 -1.55
C SER A 44 -0.03 6.05 -0.47
N SER A 45 1.19 5.95 0.04
CA SER A 45 1.72 6.73 1.15
C SER A 45 3.23 6.84 0.99
N LEU A 46 3.78 7.93 1.50
CA LEU A 46 5.21 8.16 1.51
C LEU A 46 5.76 7.79 2.89
N CYS A 47 6.78 6.93 2.91
CA CYS A 47 7.54 6.51 4.07
C CYS A 47 8.89 7.24 4.22
N GLY A 48 9.24 8.13 3.27
CA GLY A 48 10.48 8.90 3.30
C GLY A 48 11.70 8.15 2.78
N ASN A 49 11.53 6.93 2.27
CA ASN A 49 12.59 6.10 1.68
C ASN A 49 12.36 5.80 0.19
N GLU A 50 11.55 6.63 -0.47
CA GLU A 50 11.22 6.49 -1.88
C GLU A 50 12.40 6.89 -2.78
N ASN A 51 12.34 6.46 -4.04
CA ASN A 51 13.29 6.86 -5.07
C ASN A 51 13.34 8.41 -5.20
N PRO A 52 14.52 9.02 -5.42
CA PRO A 52 14.67 10.46 -5.69
C PRO A 52 13.68 11.04 -6.71
N TYR A 53 13.26 10.25 -7.70
CA TYR A 53 12.24 10.64 -8.69
C TYR A 53 10.89 10.96 -8.03
N ILE A 54 10.42 10.09 -7.12
CA ILE A 54 9.15 10.26 -6.38
C ILE A 54 9.27 11.44 -5.40
N GLN A 55 10.42 11.58 -4.74
CA GLN A 55 10.68 12.68 -3.82
C GLN A 55 10.66 14.04 -4.55
N SER A 56 11.29 14.11 -5.72
CA SER A 56 11.31 15.31 -6.55
C SER A 56 9.91 15.69 -7.03
N TYR A 57 9.08 14.72 -7.38
CA TYR A 57 7.68 14.98 -7.72
C TYR A 57 6.90 15.52 -6.52
N LYS A 58 7.04 14.91 -5.34
CA LYS A 58 6.40 15.37 -4.09
C LYS A 58 6.79 16.81 -3.72
N MET A 59 8.04 17.22 -3.95
CA MET A 59 8.48 18.59 -3.71
C MET A 59 7.75 19.61 -4.60
N ASN A 60 7.46 19.24 -5.85
CA ASN A 60 6.74 20.08 -6.80
C ASN A 60 5.21 19.97 -6.66
N HIS A 61 4.72 18.88 -6.05
CA HIS A 61 3.30 18.55 -5.89
C HIS A 61 2.95 18.27 -4.43
N ALA A 62 2.70 19.33 -3.66
CA ALA A 62 2.48 19.24 -2.21
C ALA A 62 1.31 18.31 -1.80
N THR A 63 0.30 18.16 -2.66
CA THR A 63 -0.87 17.29 -2.44
C THR A 63 -0.62 15.81 -2.74
N PHE A 64 0.45 15.47 -3.46
CA PHE A 64 0.84 14.07 -3.73
C PHE A 64 1.05 13.28 -2.43
N PRO A 65 0.63 12.01 -2.32
CA PRO A 65 -0.06 11.16 -3.30
C PRO A 65 -1.61 11.22 -3.22
N HIS A 66 -2.18 12.26 -2.61
CA HIS A 66 -3.63 12.45 -2.44
C HIS A 66 -4.11 13.65 -3.25
N GLU A 67 -3.73 13.68 -4.52
CA GLU A 67 -4.22 14.70 -5.44
C GLU A 67 -5.71 14.50 -5.72
N SER A 68 -6.42 15.59 -5.99
CA SER A 68 -7.86 15.53 -6.24
C SER A 68 -8.16 14.68 -7.47
N THR A 69 -9.09 13.74 -7.33
CA THR A 69 -9.60 12.91 -8.42
C THR A 69 -10.50 13.69 -9.40
N SER A 70 -10.78 14.96 -9.11
CA SER A 70 -11.49 15.85 -10.03
C SER A 70 -10.67 16.17 -11.29
N ASN A 71 -9.35 16.06 -11.24
CA ASN A 71 -8.49 16.20 -12.42
C ASN A 71 -8.36 14.83 -13.12
N GLN A 72 -9.22 14.57 -14.11
CA GLN A 72 -9.26 13.28 -14.83
C GLN A 72 -8.18 13.14 -15.92
N PHE A 73 -7.29 14.13 -16.06
CA PHE A 73 -6.18 14.09 -17.00
C PHE A 73 -4.88 13.87 -16.23
N PHE A 74 -4.50 12.59 -16.09
CA PHE A 74 -3.14 12.24 -15.69
C PHE A 74 -2.21 12.56 -16.85
N ASP A 75 -1.22 13.42 -16.62
CA ASP A 75 -0.08 13.49 -17.54
C ASP A 75 0.82 12.25 -17.35
N GLU A 76 1.69 12.01 -18.32
CA GLU A 76 2.58 10.84 -18.33
C GLU A 76 3.49 10.81 -17.08
N THR A 77 3.90 11.97 -16.59
CA THR A 77 4.75 12.07 -15.40
C THR A 77 3.99 11.66 -14.14
N GLN A 78 2.76 12.14 -13.97
CA GLN A 78 1.90 11.78 -12.85
C GLN A 78 1.62 10.28 -12.85
N PHE A 79 1.27 9.71 -14.01
CA PHE A 79 1.06 8.27 -14.15
C PHE A 79 2.30 7.47 -13.73
N GLU A 80 3.48 7.83 -14.27
CA GLU A 80 4.73 7.13 -14.00
C GLU A 80 5.16 7.23 -12.53
N VAL A 81 4.94 8.37 -11.87
CA VAL A 81 5.25 8.54 -10.45
C VAL A 81 4.35 7.67 -9.57
N TYR A 82 3.04 7.58 -9.86
CA TYR A 82 2.15 6.66 -9.13
C TYR A 82 2.51 5.19 -9.40
N ARG A 83 2.87 4.83 -10.64
CA ARG A 83 3.33 3.47 -10.99
C ARG A 83 4.61 3.10 -10.23
N ALA A 84 5.58 4.01 -10.20
CA ALA A 84 6.84 3.83 -9.47
C ALA A 84 6.61 3.72 -7.95
N LEU A 85 5.70 4.55 -7.40
CA LEU A 85 5.33 4.48 -5.98
C LEU A 85 4.67 3.13 -5.64
N GLY A 86 3.71 2.68 -6.44
CA GLY A 86 3.06 1.38 -6.26
C GLY A 86 4.06 0.21 -6.31
N TYR A 87 4.97 0.23 -7.30
CA TYR A 87 6.05 -0.74 -7.39
C TYR A 87 6.95 -0.74 -6.15
N SER A 88 7.37 0.45 -5.68
CA SER A 88 8.20 0.58 -4.49
C SER A 88 7.52 0.00 -3.25
N ILE A 89 6.22 0.28 -3.06
CA ILE A 89 5.42 -0.23 -1.94
C ILE A 89 5.35 -1.76 -1.98
N VAL A 90 4.95 -2.34 -3.12
CA VAL A 90 4.77 -3.79 -3.26
C VAL A 90 6.11 -4.52 -3.16
N ASN A 91 7.16 -4.01 -3.79
CA ASN A 91 8.50 -4.58 -3.69
C ASN A 91 9.01 -4.58 -2.24
N ARG A 92 8.73 -3.52 -1.48
CA ARG A 92 9.07 -3.45 -0.06
C ARG A 92 8.25 -4.43 0.78
N LEU A 93 6.94 -4.52 0.56
CA LEU A 93 6.06 -5.52 1.18
C LEU A 93 6.59 -6.94 0.97
N MET A 94 6.93 -7.31 -0.27
CA MET A 94 7.43 -8.65 -0.60
C MET A 94 8.75 -8.99 0.11
N ARG A 95 9.61 -7.98 0.34
CA ARG A 95 10.90 -8.15 1.00
C ARG A 95 10.79 -8.19 2.52
N GLU A 96 9.93 -7.35 3.11
CA GLU A 96 9.80 -7.20 4.57
C GLU A 96 8.81 -8.20 5.18
N GLU A 97 7.78 -8.61 4.45
CA GLU A 97 6.68 -9.44 4.96
C GLU A 97 6.42 -10.67 4.05
N PRO A 98 7.42 -11.53 3.81
CA PRO A 98 7.27 -12.67 2.90
C PRO A 98 6.19 -13.66 3.36
N GLU A 99 5.90 -13.74 4.66
CA GLU A 99 4.85 -14.61 5.19
C GLU A 99 3.45 -14.15 4.79
N ILE A 100 3.21 -12.83 4.69
CA ILE A 100 1.92 -12.29 4.20
C ILE A 100 1.69 -12.75 2.76
N VAL A 101 2.71 -12.64 1.92
CA VAL A 101 2.63 -13.04 0.50
C VAL A 101 2.39 -14.54 0.38
N LYS A 102 3.12 -15.37 1.15
CA LYS A 102 2.90 -16.82 1.19
C LYS A 102 1.49 -17.19 1.64
N SER A 103 0.97 -16.52 2.66
CA SER A 103 -0.35 -16.78 3.23
C SER A 103 -1.47 -16.46 2.24
N LEU A 104 -1.35 -15.35 1.52
CA LEU A 104 -2.36 -14.90 0.55
C LEU A 104 -2.27 -15.64 -0.78
N TRP A 105 -1.06 -16.02 -1.20
CA TRP A 105 -0.81 -16.71 -2.46
C TRP A 105 0.21 -17.84 -2.28
N PRO A 106 -0.23 -19.00 -1.76
CA PRO A 106 0.65 -20.14 -1.54
C PRO A 106 1.29 -20.66 -2.85
N ASP A 107 0.56 -20.58 -3.97
CA ASP A 107 0.97 -21.16 -5.26
C ASP A 107 1.97 -20.28 -6.06
N LEU A 108 2.21 -19.04 -5.61
CA LEU A 108 3.05 -18.06 -6.33
C LEU A 108 4.53 -18.48 -6.43
N ARG A 109 4.97 -19.51 -5.70
CA ARG A 109 6.34 -20.04 -5.72
C ARG A 109 6.58 -21.17 -6.71
N GLU A 110 5.53 -21.83 -7.21
CA GLU A 110 5.68 -23.01 -8.08
C GLU A 110 5.84 -22.66 -9.57
N GLN A 111 5.60 -21.40 -9.97
CA GLN A 111 5.65 -20.99 -11.38
C GLN A 111 6.96 -20.30 -11.83
N SER A 112 8.01 -20.34 -11.02
CA SER A 112 9.31 -19.73 -11.37
C SER A 112 10.42 -20.76 -11.60
N GLN A 113 10.10 -21.94 -12.13
CA GLN A 113 11.07 -22.93 -12.59
C GLN A 113 10.89 -23.27 -14.06
#